data_AF-A0A369JMX2-F1
#
_entry.id   AF-A0A369JMX2-F1
#
_cell.length_a   1.000
_cell.length_b   1.000
_cell.length_c   1.000
_cell.angle_alpha   90.00
_cell.angle_beta   90.00
_cell.angle_gamma   90.00
#
_symmetry.space_group_name_H-M   'P 1'
#
loop_
_entity.id
_entity.type
_entity.pdbx_description
1 polymer ?
#
loop_
_entity_poly.entity_id
_entity_poly.type
_entity_poly.pdbx_seq_one_letter_code
_entity_poly.pdbx_strand_id
1 'polypeptide(L)'
;MPVSVPAILPHSYYSVSSTPGASTSSLQSFPANPNPQDAHLHATLQRIDQLANEDVEMQAPLSESSTFLVLDTNILIHHFDVITQFVDDAERQFLPVIVVIPGVVIHELDGQKNRDGLAWFARRASAWLLRKVKERRVVKGQANEETCKRSGNWKVRDPGEDFRTNDERIIDCCSYFRRYRRTFLCSADINLCIDAEKTTTGIPTISPTQNWSSQEIAWILFGEYGIDLRRFEAYHISYKESNSSLKKQPSPTMDDDMMMVDDDHSMSEVLDPSHALDLLHIQVIEHFTRLFVELVARVGGPEIHARGKTDDGTAASRYAPRWQSNRRHYSEWTISDILEYLNDKKPVPVTSPRVDVFLSKPYSERGARRGQDWARRDWEVALGGLAKIGDAWEEPSIRESLRVLDRHVEGIFATKMRPTGI
;
A
#
# COMPACT_ATOMS: atom_id res chain seq x y z
N MET A 1 -26.06 -14.35 65.28
CA MET A 1 -25.94 -13.59 64.02
C MET A 1 -25.99 -14.58 62.87
N PRO A 2 -27.12 -14.59 62.16
CA PRO A 2 -27.10 -14.21 60.75
C PRO A 2 -28.18 -13.15 60.47
N VAL A 3 -27.84 -12.20 59.60
CA VAL A 3 -28.70 -11.08 59.23
C VAL A 3 -29.47 -11.47 57.97
N SER A 4 -30.79 -11.42 58.09
CA SER A 4 -31.78 -11.66 57.04
C SER A 4 -31.71 -10.57 55.96
N VAL A 5 -31.74 -11.00 54.70
CA VAL A 5 -31.94 -10.15 53.52
C VAL A 5 -33.44 -9.88 53.34
N PRO A 6 -33.91 -8.63 53.21
CA PRO A 6 -35.28 -8.38 52.80
C PRO A 6 -35.40 -8.23 51.28
N ALA A 7 -36.39 -8.93 50.73
CA ALA A 7 -36.85 -8.83 49.36
C ALA A 7 -37.51 -7.47 49.09
N ILE A 8 -37.18 -6.86 47.95
CA ILE A 8 -37.86 -5.66 47.43
C ILE A 8 -38.56 -6.05 46.12
N LEU A 9 -39.86 -5.72 46.09
CA LEU A 9 -40.85 -5.97 45.03
C LEU A 9 -40.61 -5.10 43.78
N PRO A 10 -41.11 -5.52 42.60
CA PRO A 10 -40.97 -4.76 41.35
C PRO A 10 -42.00 -3.63 41.24
N HIS A 11 -41.54 -2.42 40.94
CA HIS A 11 -42.39 -1.27 40.63
C HIS A 11 -42.76 -1.24 39.14
N SER A 12 -44.06 -1.44 38.90
CA SER A 12 -44.94 -0.74 37.95
C SER A 12 -44.31 -0.09 36.70
N TYR A 13 -44.61 -0.70 35.55
CA TYR A 13 -44.54 -0.08 34.23
C TYR A 13 -45.48 1.13 34.13
N TYR A 14 -44.92 2.31 33.91
CA TYR A 14 -45.66 3.45 33.34
C TYR A 14 -45.55 3.39 31.81
N SER A 15 -46.66 3.04 31.17
CA SER A 15 -46.92 3.25 29.76
C SER A 15 -47.27 4.73 29.53
N VAL A 16 -46.45 5.44 28.77
CA VAL A 16 -46.83 6.72 28.16
C VAL A 16 -46.76 6.58 26.65
N SER A 17 -47.95 6.52 26.06
CA SER A 17 -48.21 6.64 24.64
C SER A 17 -48.02 8.09 24.21
N SER A 18 -47.05 8.34 23.32
CA SER A 18 -46.90 9.60 22.61
C SER A 18 -46.73 9.33 21.11
N THR A 19 -47.55 10.04 20.34
CA THR A 19 -47.81 10.02 18.89
C THR A 19 -46.57 10.05 17.97
N PRO A 20 -46.67 9.52 16.74
CA PRO A 20 -45.59 9.58 15.76
C PRO A 20 -45.53 10.96 15.11
N GLY A 21 -44.64 11.81 15.61
CA GLY A 21 -44.18 12.99 14.89
C GLY A 21 -43.16 12.56 13.84
N ALA A 22 -43.57 12.54 12.58
CA ALA A 22 -42.69 12.37 11.44
C ALA A 22 -41.75 13.57 11.33
N SER A 23 -40.59 13.47 11.98
CA SER A 23 -39.46 14.35 11.77
C SER A 23 -38.52 13.64 10.83
N THR A 24 -38.63 13.98 9.54
CA THR A 24 -37.66 13.63 8.49
C THR A 24 -36.25 13.94 8.98
N SER A 25 -35.52 12.91 9.36
CA SER A 25 -34.08 12.94 9.54
C SER A 25 -33.47 13.35 8.21
N SER A 26 -32.93 14.57 8.18
CA SER A 26 -32.07 15.03 7.11
C SER A 26 -30.80 14.18 7.13
N LEU A 27 -30.86 13.04 6.43
CA LEU A 27 -29.69 12.38 5.88
C LEU A 27 -28.87 13.48 5.21
N GLN A 28 -27.69 13.78 5.75
CA GLN A 28 -26.75 14.63 5.06
C GLN A 28 -26.49 13.98 3.70
N SER A 29 -26.97 14.65 2.66
CA SER A 29 -26.74 14.30 1.28
C SER A 29 -25.24 14.32 1.03
N PHE A 30 -24.71 13.12 0.78
CA PHE A 30 -23.38 12.87 0.26
C PHE A 30 -23.08 13.78 -0.93
N PRO A 31 -21.87 14.36 -1.04
CA PRO A 31 -21.49 14.98 -2.29
C PRO A 31 -21.28 13.89 -3.35
N ALA A 32 -22.07 14.02 -4.41
CA ALA A 32 -21.91 13.55 -5.78
C ALA A 32 -21.73 12.05 -6.05
N ASN A 33 -22.59 11.54 -6.94
CA ASN A 33 -22.42 10.29 -7.67
C ASN A 33 -20.94 9.98 -7.94
N PRO A 34 -20.44 8.75 -7.66
CA PRO A 34 -19.12 8.37 -8.13
C PRO A 34 -19.08 8.57 -9.64
N ASN A 35 -18.10 9.33 -10.12
CA ASN A 35 -17.80 9.38 -11.53
C ASN A 35 -17.67 7.91 -12.00
N PRO A 36 -18.39 7.46 -13.06
CA PRO A 36 -18.31 6.08 -13.53
C PRO A 36 -16.89 5.63 -13.87
N GLN A 37 -15.97 6.59 -13.97
CA GLN A 37 -14.57 6.45 -14.33
C GLN A 37 -13.62 6.09 -13.16
N ASP A 38 -14.09 6.04 -11.91
CA ASP A 38 -13.28 5.66 -10.72
C ASP A 38 -13.96 4.56 -9.88
N ALA A 39 -14.86 3.79 -10.49
CA ALA A 39 -15.64 2.77 -9.81
C ALA A 39 -14.75 1.66 -9.24
N HIS A 40 -13.64 1.33 -9.93
CA HIS A 40 -12.76 0.25 -9.48
C HIS A 40 -12.00 0.61 -8.21
N LEU A 41 -11.32 1.75 -8.16
CA LEU A 41 -10.59 2.16 -6.95
C LEU A 41 -11.52 2.30 -5.73
N HIS A 42 -12.72 2.86 -5.94
CA HIS A 42 -13.71 2.94 -4.87
C HIS A 42 -14.12 1.55 -4.38
N ALA A 43 -14.34 0.60 -5.30
CA ALA A 43 -14.62 -0.79 -4.95
C ALA A 43 -13.44 -1.46 -4.22
N THR A 44 -12.19 -1.16 -4.61
CA THR A 44 -10.96 -1.62 -3.91
C THR A 44 -10.96 -1.14 -2.46
N LEU A 45 -11.19 0.16 -2.22
CA LEU A 45 -11.18 0.73 -0.88
C LEU A 45 -12.35 0.24 -0.02
N GLN A 46 -13.55 0.11 -0.59
CA GLN A 46 -14.69 -0.53 0.08
C GLN A 46 -14.38 -1.98 0.47
N ARG A 47 -13.66 -2.71 -0.38
CA ARG A 47 -13.25 -4.08 -0.08
C ARG A 47 -12.24 -4.16 1.07
N ILE A 48 -11.33 -3.18 1.18
CA ILE A 48 -10.44 -3.07 2.35
C ILE A 48 -11.26 -2.83 3.62
N ASP A 49 -12.21 -1.90 3.58
CA ASP A 49 -13.09 -1.60 4.72
C ASP A 49 -13.91 -2.84 5.12
N GLN A 50 -14.44 -3.58 4.15
CA GLN A 50 -15.14 -4.84 4.41
C GLN A 50 -14.21 -5.88 5.06
N LEU A 51 -13.01 -6.10 4.49
CA LEU A 51 -12.04 -7.06 5.01
C LEU A 51 -11.55 -6.71 6.42
N ALA A 52 -11.49 -5.43 6.76
CA ALA A 52 -11.11 -4.97 8.10
C ALA A 52 -12.20 -5.27 9.15
N ASN A 53 -13.47 -5.33 8.73
CA ASN A 53 -14.63 -5.57 9.59
C ASN A 53 -15.08 -7.04 9.64
N GLU A 54 -14.56 -7.89 8.75
CA GLU A 54 -14.65 -9.34 8.96
C GLU A 54 -13.88 -9.67 10.25
N ASP A 55 -14.41 -10.56 11.10
CA ASP A 55 -13.79 -10.95 12.36
C ASP A 55 -12.47 -11.70 12.05
N VAL A 56 -11.37 -10.95 11.86
CA VAL A 56 -10.11 -11.44 11.29
C VAL A 56 -9.06 -11.65 12.38
N GLU A 57 -8.93 -12.90 12.81
CA GLU A 57 -7.68 -13.37 13.41
C GLU A 57 -6.56 -13.33 12.36
N MET A 58 -5.46 -12.63 12.66
CA MET A 58 -4.26 -12.60 11.82
C MET A 58 -3.69 -14.01 11.70
N GLN A 59 -3.18 -14.39 10.52
CA GLN A 59 -2.79 -15.79 10.24
C GLN A 59 -1.55 -16.27 11.03
N ALA A 60 -0.77 -15.35 11.60
CA ALA A 60 0.34 -15.69 12.49
C ALA A 60 -0.10 -15.47 13.95
N PRO A 61 0.27 -16.36 14.91
CA PRO A 61 -0.02 -16.13 16.31
C PRO A 61 0.54 -14.78 16.71
N LEU A 62 -0.35 -13.84 17.05
CA LEU A 62 0.03 -12.52 17.50
C LEU A 62 0.72 -12.68 18.85
N SER A 63 2.05 -12.84 18.84
CA SER A 63 2.85 -12.82 20.06
C SER A 63 2.35 -11.68 20.94
N GLU A 64 2.15 -11.91 22.23
CA GLU A 64 1.68 -10.86 23.16
C GLU A 64 2.59 -9.62 23.14
N SER A 65 3.82 -9.78 22.63
CA SER A 65 4.82 -8.75 22.41
C SER A 65 4.72 -7.96 21.08
N SER A 66 3.69 -8.12 20.24
CA SER A 66 3.67 -7.38 18.97
C SER A 66 3.50 -5.87 19.15
N THR A 67 4.29 -5.10 18.41
CA THR A 67 4.21 -3.64 18.35
C THR A 67 3.27 -3.20 17.23
N PHE A 68 2.42 -2.22 17.47
CA PHE A 68 1.59 -1.58 16.44
C PHE A 68 2.29 -0.36 15.85
N LEU A 69 2.28 -0.25 14.52
CA LEU A 69 2.70 0.92 13.77
C LEU A 69 1.48 1.47 13.02
N VAL A 70 0.93 2.59 13.49
CA VAL A 70 -0.23 3.24 12.86
C VAL A 70 0.25 4.22 11.81
N LEU A 71 -0.28 4.16 10.58
CA LEU A 71 0.14 5.03 9.48
C LEU A 71 -0.85 6.18 9.24
N ASP A 72 -0.32 7.32 8.82
CA ASP A 72 -1.07 8.44 8.25
C ASP A 72 -1.11 8.38 6.70
N THR A 73 -2.06 9.06 6.07
CA THR A 73 -2.21 9.21 4.62
C THR A 73 -0.95 9.82 4.00
N ASN A 74 -0.34 10.84 4.60
CA ASN A 74 0.86 11.47 4.05
C ASN A 74 2.04 10.50 3.93
N ILE A 75 2.15 9.56 4.86
CA ILE A 75 3.15 8.50 4.80
C ILE A 75 2.88 7.56 3.63
N LEU A 76 1.63 7.13 3.46
CA LEU A 76 1.23 6.28 2.34
C LEU A 76 1.31 6.95 0.97
N ILE A 77 1.31 8.28 0.91
CA ILE A 77 1.43 9.03 -0.35
C ILE A 77 2.91 9.35 -0.67
N HIS A 78 3.67 9.85 0.32
CA HIS A 78 5.02 10.41 0.07
C HIS A 78 6.17 9.48 0.49
N HIS A 79 5.89 8.46 1.28
CA HIS A 79 6.89 7.54 1.84
C HIS A 79 6.49 6.08 1.64
N PHE A 80 5.60 5.85 0.66
CA PHE A 80 5.03 4.55 0.35
C PHE A 80 6.09 3.46 0.15
N ASP A 81 7.11 3.74 -0.67
CA ASP A 81 8.11 2.74 -1.05
C ASP A 81 8.88 2.24 0.19
N VAL A 82 9.23 3.15 1.13
CA VAL A 82 9.87 2.80 2.41
C VAL A 82 8.98 1.92 3.28
N ILE A 83 7.68 2.21 3.34
CA ILE A 83 6.71 1.38 4.09
C ILE A 83 6.56 0.00 3.45
N THR A 84 6.50 -0.08 2.13
CA THR A 84 6.39 -1.38 1.44
C THR A 84 7.61 -2.26 1.72
N GLN A 85 8.81 -1.67 1.67
CA GLN A 85 10.04 -2.36 2.00
C GLN A 85 10.06 -2.80 3.46
N PHE A 86 9.67 -1.93 4.40
CA PHE A 86 9.61 -2.26 5.81
C PHE A 86 8.67 -3.44 6.09
N VAL A 87 7.50 -3.48 5.46
CA VAL A 87 6.57 -4.61 5.61
C VAL A 87 7.16 -5.89 5.06
N ASP A 88 7.80 -5.85 3.90
CA ASP A 88 8.41 -7.04 3.29
C ASP A 88 9.63 -7.54 4.12
N ASP A 89 10.43 -6.64 4.69
CA ASP A 89 11.51 -6.98 5.62
C ASP A 89 10.96 -7.54 6.94
N ALA A 90 9.91 -6.94 7.49
CA ALA A 90 9.24 -7.42 8.70
C ALA A 90 8.68 -8.83 8.52
N GLU A 91 8.08 -9.12 7.37
CA GLU A 91 7.60 -10.45 7.01
C GLU A 91 8.73 -11.46 6.85
N ARG A 92 9.86 -11.05 6.24
CA ARG A 92 11.04 -11.91 6.01
C ARG A 92 11.77 -12.25 7.31
N GLN A 93 11.83 -11.29 8.23
CA GLN A 93 12.47 -11.45 9.54
C GLN A 93 11.51 -11.92 10.63
N PHE A 94 10.24 -12.16 10.31
CA PHE A 94 9.19 -12.54 11.28
C PHE A 94 9.11 -11.58 12.47
N LEU A 95 9.22 -10.29 12.21
CA LEU A 95 9.16 -9.28 13.27
C LEU A 95 7.79 -9.27 13.93
N PRO A 96 7.72 -9.07 15.25
CA PRO A 96 6.46 -8.93 15.95
C PRO A 96 5.94 -7.49 15.76
N VAL A 97 5.59 -7.11 14.52
CA VAL A 97 4.99 -5.81 14.19
C VAL A 97 3.68 -5.99 13.43
N ILE A 98 2.70 -5.13 13.72
CA ILE A 98 1.46 -5.03 12.97
C ILE A 98 1.32 -3.58 12.50
N VAL A 99 1.32 -3.38 11.19
CA VAL A 99 1.07 -2.09 10.55
C VAL A 99 -0.44 -1.91 10.45
N VAL A 100 -0.96 -0.88 11.12
CA VAL A 100 -2.38 -0.57 11.18
C VAL A 100 -2.67 0.63 10.29
N ILE A 101 -3.68 0.50 9.45
CA ILE A 101 -4.20 1.58 8.62
C ILE A 101 -5.50 2.09 9.23
N PRO A 102 -5.54 3.32 9.78
CA PRO A 102 -6.77 3.92 10.27
C PRO A 102 -7.85 3.95 9.19
N GLY A 103 -9.10 3.73 9.58
CA GLY A 103 -10.20 3.75 8.62
C GLY A 103 -10.39 5.13 7.96
N VAL A 104 -10.08 6.21 8.67
CA VAL A 104 -10.08 7.57 8.12
C VAL A 104 -9.04 7.75 7.00
N VAL A 105 -7.88 7.11 7.10
CA VAL A 105 -6.81 7.16 6.09
C VAL A 105 -7.26 6.48 4.80
N ILE A 106 -8.00 5.36 4.90
CA ILE A 106 -8.62 4.69 3.74
C ILE A 106 -9.59 5.64 3.01
N HIS A 107 -10.39 6.41 3.75
CA HIS A 107 -11.29 7.40 3.16
C HIS A 107 -10.55 8.59 2.54
N GLU A 108 -9.47 9.05 3.16
CA GLU A 108 -8.65 10.13 2.60
C GLU A 108 -7.99 9.72 1.28
N LEU A 109 -7.49 8.48 1.18
CA LEU A 109 -6.98 7.93 -0.08
C LEU A 109 -8.03 7.94 -1.19
N ASP A 110 -9.30 7.67 -0.87
CA ASP A 110 -10.41 7.78 -1.84
C ASP A 110 -10.61 9.23 -2.29
N GLY A 111 -10.41 10.20 -1.40
CA GLY A 111 -10.48 11.63 -1.70
C GLY A 111 -9.34 12.13 -2.59
N GLN A 112 -8.11 11.59 -2.42
CA GLN A 112 -6.93 12.01 -3.20
C GLN A 112 -6.92 11.49 -4.64
N LYS A 113 -7.84 10.58 -5.03
CA LYS A 113 -7.84 9.94 -6.36
C LYS A 113 -8.11 10.88 -7.54
N ASN A 114 -8.78 12.00 -7.28
CA ASN A 114 -9.12 13.01 -8.30
C ASN A 114 -8.18 14.21 -8.28
N ARG A 115 -7.21 14.22 -7.36
CA ARG A 115 -6.29 15.33 -7.21
C ARG A 115 -5.10 15.09 -8.15
N ASP A 116 -4.92 16.01 -9.10
CA ASP A 116 -3.76 16.00 -9.99
C ASP A 116 -2.47 15.98 -9.16
N GLY A 117 -1.50 15.17 -9.59
CA GLY A 117 -0.23 14.91 -8.88
C GLY A 117 -0.28 13.80 -7.83
N LEU A 118 -1.41 13.60 -7.13
CA LEU A 118 -1.51 12.59 -6.06
C LEU A 118 -2.24 11.30 -6.46
N ALA A 119 -3.05 11.35 -7.51
CA ALA A 119 -3.88 10.24 -7.95
C ALA A 119 -3.08 8.95 -8.23
N TRP A 120 -1.88 9.05 -8.80
CA TRP A 120 -1.00 7.91 -9.07
C TRP A 120 -0.57 7.21 -7.77
N PHE A 121 -0.12 7.99 -6.80
CA PHE A 121 0.34 7.48 -5.50
C PHE A 121 -0.81 6.88 -4.70
N ALA A 122 -1.98 7.54 -4.65
CA ALA A 122 -3.16 7.04 -3.96
C ALA A 122 -3.62 5.68 -4.51
N ARG A 123 -3.59 5.50 -5.84
CA ARG A 123 -3.94 4.23 -6.49
C ARG A 123 -2.94 3.12 -6.21
N ARG A 124 -1.64 3.43 -6.26
CA ARG A 124 -0.58 2.48 -5.93
C ARG A 124 -0.68 2.00 -4.48
N ALA A 125 -0.91 2.93 -3.56
CA ALA A 125 -1.11 2.63 -2.14
C ALA A 125 -2.35 1.76 -1.92
N SER A 126 -3.48 2.10 -2.54
CA SER A 126 -4.74 1.36 -2.39
C SER A 126 -4.65 -0.08 -2.91
N ALA A 127 -4.03 -0.30 -4.07
CA ALA A 127 -3.83 -1.64 -4.63
C ALA A 127 -2.94 -2.50 -3.73
N TRP A 128 -1.86 -1.91 -3.19
CA TRP A 128 -0.98 -2.62 -2.26
C TRP A 128 -1.67 -2.94 -0.93
N LEU A 129 -2.44 -1.99 -0.39
CA LEU A 129 -3.19 -2.17 0.85
C LEU A 129 -4.20 -3.31 0.74
N LEU A 130 -4.98 -3.36 -0.34
CA LEU A 130 -5.94 -4.44 -0.55
C LEU A 130 -5.27 -5.80 -0.52
N ARG A 131 -4.14 -5.94 -1.23
CA ARG A 131 -3.36 -7.18 -1.24
C ARG A 131 -2.86 -7.54 0.17
N LYS A 132 -2.18 -6.63 0.85
CA LYS A 132 -1.55 -6.91 2.16
C LYS A 132 -2.58 -7.18 3.26
N VAL A 133 -3.70 -6.47 3.26
CA VAL A 133 -4.82 -6.72 4.21
C VAL A 133 -5.46 -8.09 3.93
N LYS A 134 -5.58 -8.50 2.66
CA LYS A 134 -6.07 -9.84 2.30
C LYS A 134 -5.11 -10.96 2.72
N GLU A 135 -3.80 -10.71 2.70
CA GLU A 135 -2.79 -11.65 3.18
C GLU A 135 -2.87 -11.88 4.71
N ARG A 136 -3.37 -10.90 5.49
CA ARG A 136 -3.59 -11.01 6.94
C ARG A 136 -2.32 -11.39 7.74
N ARG A 137 -1.17 -10.84 7.33
CA ARG A 137 0.17 -11.13 7.91
C ARG A 137 0.71 -10.00 8.78
N VAL A 138 1.21 -8.93 8.17
CA VAL A 138 1.81 -7.78 8.88
C VAL A 138 0.95 -6.52 8.79
N VAL A 139 0.08 -6.40 7.79
CA VAL A 139 -0.76 -5.21 7.59
C VAL A 139 -2.22 -5.53 7.91
N LYS A 140 -2.91 -4.63 8.61
CA LYS A 140 -4.36 -4.69 8.82
C LYS A 140 -5.02 -3.32 8.69
N GLY A 141 -6.29 -3.30 8.29
CA GLY A 141 -7.16 -2.13 8.45
C GLY A 141 -7.75 -2.06 9.86
N GLN A 142 -8.13 -0.86 10.29
CA GLN A 142 -8.88 -0.64 11.52
C GLN A 142 -10.34 -1.11 11.35
N ALA A 143 -10.80 -2.03 12.20
CA ALA A 143 -12.22 -2.41 12.25
C ALA A 143 -13.06 -1.29 12.88
N ASN A 144 -14.38 -1.28 12.63
CA ASN A 144 -15.28 -0.25 13.14
C ASN A 144 -15.22 -0.13 14.67
N GLU A 145 -15.15 -1.28 15.34
CA GLU A 145 -15.15 -1.43 16.80
C GLU A 145 -13.80 -1.10 17.44
N GLU A 146 -12.73 -0.97 16.65
CA GLU A 146 -11.38 -0.64 17.12
C GLU A 146 -11.23 0.86 17.37
N THR A 147 -12.03 1.40 18.31
CA THR A 147 -12.14 2.83 18.61
C THR A 147 -12.25 3.08 20.11
N CYS A 148 -11.85 4.29 20.55
CA CYS A 148 -12.08 4.74 21.92
C CYS A 148 -13.43 5.44 22.11
N LYS A 149 -14.23 5.60 21.04
CA LYS A 149 -15.54 6.25 21.07
C LYS A 149 -16.58 5.44 21.85
N ARG A 150 -17.55 6.14 22.44
CA ARG A 150 -18.65 5.53 23.21
C ARG A 150 -19.62 4.77 22.32
N SER A 151 -19.82 5.22 21.09
CA SER A 151 -20.62 4.51 20.09
C SER A 151 -20.06 3.13 19.73
N GLY A 152 -18.80 2.84 20.03
CA GLY A 152 -18.13 1.61 19.60
C GLY A 152 -17.97 1.53 18.09
N ASN A 153 -18.07 2.65 17.37
CA ASN A 153 -17.86 2.70 15.93
C ASN A 153 -17.12 3.98 15.54
N TRP A 154 -15.91 3.86 14.99
CA TRP A 154 -15.09 5.05 14.67
C TRP A 154 -15.75 5.98 13.63
N LYS A 155 -16.66 5.47 12.79
CA LYS A 155 -17.42 6.25 11.78
C LYS A 155 -18.54 7.06 12.41
N VAL A 156 -19.10 6.60 13.53
CA VAL A 156 -20.21 7.26 14.21
C VAL A 156 -19.67 8.43 15.03
N ARG A 157 -20.40 9.54 15.02
CA ARG A 157 -20.11 10.71 15.85
C ARG A 157 -20.83 10.56 17.17
N ASP A 158 -20.12 10.75 18.27
CA ASP A 158 -20.75 10.70 19.59
C ASP A 158 -21.51 12.02 19.87
N PRO A 159 -22.63 11.98 20.61
CA PRO A 159 -23.37 13.18 20.97
C PRO A 159 -22.49 14.16 21.76
N GLY A 160 -22.39 15.41 21.26
CA GLY A 160 -21.59 16.46 21.89
C GLY A 160 -20.12 16.49 21.47
N GLU A 161 -19.67 15.60 20.58
CA GLU A 161 -18.40 15.81 19.87
C GLU A 161 -18.57 16.96 18.88
N ASP A 162 -17.63 17.91 18.84
CA ASP A 162 -17.50 18.85 17.74
C ASP A 162 -17.04 18.13 16.45
N PHE A 163 -16.89 18.86 15.35
CA PHE A 163 -16.36 18.29 14.12
C PHE A 163 -14.92 17.82 14.34
N ARG A 164 -14.76 16.54 14.73
CA ARG A 164 -13.45 15.91 14.86
C ARG A 164 -12.71 15.99 13.53
N THR A 165 -11.48 16.49 13.56
CA THR A 165 -10.58 16.43 12.41
C THR A 165 -10.23 14.98 12.11
N ASN A 166 -9.71 14.73 10.90
CA ASN A 166 -9.22 13.40 10.55
C ASN A 166 -8.05 12.99 11.46
N ASP A 167 -7.22 13.95 11.88
CA ASP A 167 -6.14 13.79 12.86
C ASP A 167 -6.65 13.20 14.19
N GLU A 168 -7.75 13.73 14.72
CA GLU A 168 -8.35 13.20 15.96
C GLU A 168 -8.83 11.75 15.82
N ARG A 169 -9.23 11.32 14.62
CA ARG A 169 -9.60 9.91 14.35
C ARG A 169 -8.37 9.02 14.25
N ILE A 170 -7.26 9.53 13.72
CA ILE A 170 -5.97 8.81 13.71
C ILE A 170 -5.49 8.64 15.17
N ILE A 171 -5.56 9.69 15.98
CA ILE A 171 -5.20 9.65 17.40
C ILE A 171 -6.10 8.69 18.19
N ASP A 172 -7.41 8.64 17.89
CA ASP A 172 -8.35 7.67 18.48
C ASP A 172 -7.95 6.23 18.18
N CYS A 173 -7.61 5.94 16.92
CA CYS A 173 -7.07 4.65 16.49
C CYS A 173 -5.80 4.29 17.28
N CYS A 174 -4.81 5.18 17.33
CA CYS A 174 -3.59 4.97 18.12
C CYS A 174 -3.88 4.70 19.59
N SER A 175 -4.79 5.48 20.18
CA SER A 175 -5.17 5.36 21.59
C SER A 175 -5.84 4.02 21.87
N TYR A 176 -6.63 3.49 20.93
CA TYR A 176 -7.25 2.17 21.06
C TYR A 176 -6.20 1.07 21.14
N PHE A 177 -5.28 0.99 20.17
CA PHE A 177 -4.25 -0.04 20.14
C PHE A 177 -3.23 0.08 21.29
N ARG A 178 -2.96 1.31 21.73
CA ARG A 178 -2.06 1.59 22.86
C ARG A 178 -2.52 0.98 24.18
N ARG A 179 -3.83 0.76 24.36
CA ARG A 179 -4.39 0.08 25.55
C ARG A 179 -3.96 -1.37 25.66
N TYR A 180 -3.64 -1.99 24.52
CA TYR A 180 -3.30 -3.41 24.44
C TYR A 180 -1.79 -3.63 24.33
N ARG A 181 -1.10 -2.88 23.47
CA ARG A 181 0.32 -3.10 23.16
C ARG A 181 1.06 -1.81 22.82
N ARG A 182 2.40 -1.89 22.78
CA ARG A 182 3.26 -0.78 22.34
C ARG A 182 2.80 -0.33 20.95
N THR A 183 2.39 0.92 20.85
CA THR A 183 1.85 1.52 19.63
C THR A 183 2.62 2.78 19.31
N PHE A 184 2.97 2.96 18.04
CA PHE A 184 3.63 4.14 17.49
C PHE A 184 2.77 4.74 16.39
N LEU A 185 2.77 6.07 16.29
CA LEU A 185 2.22 6.80 15.15
C LEU A 185 3.33 7.14 14.17
N CYS A 186 3.17 6.76 12.90
CA CYS A 186 4.04 7.15 11.81
C CYS A 186 3.38 8.30 11.03
N SER A 187 3.90 9.52 11.17
CA SER A 187 3.39 10.69 10.46
C SER A 187 4.50 11.69 10.14
N ALA A 188 4.30 12.41 9.02
CA ALA A 188 5.12 13.55 8.61
C ALA A 188 4.54 14.89 9.09
N ASP A 189 3.32 14.90 9.62
CA ASP A 189 2.67 16.11 10.11
C ASP A 189 3.11 16.37 11.57
N ILE A 190 3.84 17.46 11.75
CA ILE A 190 4.37 17.88 13.06
C ILE A 190 3.24 18.13 14.06
N ASN A 191 2.10 18.70 13.62
CA ASN A 191 1.00 19.00 14.53
C ASN A 191 0.35 17.72 15.03
N LEU A 192 0.09 16.77 14.12
CA LEU A 192 -0.45 15.45 14.46
C LEU A 192 0.51 14.70 15.40
N CYS A 193 1.82 14.74 15.15
CA CYS A 193 2.80 14.13 16.04
C CYS A 193 2.78 14.77 17.44
N ILE A 194 2.80 16.11 17.52
CA ILE A 194 2.73 16.85 18.79
C ILE A 194 1.45 16.50 19.56
N ASP A 195 0.31 16.44 18.87
CA ASP A 195 -0.97 16.15 19.50
C ASP A 195 -1.04 14.70 20.00
N ALA A 196 -0.49 13.74 19.25
CA ALA A 196 -0.37 12.35 19.67
C ALA A 196 0.50 12.20 20.93
N GLU A 197 1.62 12.90 21.01
CA GLU A 197 2.53 12.86 22.17
C GLU A 197 1.91 13.52 23.41
N LYS A 198 1.13 14.58 23.24
CA LYS A 198 0.42 15.28 24.32
C LYS A 198 -0.76 14.50 24.90
N THR A 199 -1.23 13.46 24.22
CA THR A 199 -2.32 12.62 24.76
C THR A 199 -1.95 12.06 26.13
N THR A 200 -2.95 11.82 26.97
CA THR A 200 -2.73 11.23 28.32
C THR A 200 -1.99 9.90 28.27
N THR A 201 -2.10 9.16 27.16
CA THR A 201 -1.41 7.89 26.94
C THR A 201 0.02 8.02 26.43
N GLY A 202 0.45 9.22 26.00
CA GLY A 202 1.79 9.51 25.49
C GLY A 202 2.17 8.61 24.32
N ILE A 203 1.54 8.79 23.15
CA ILE A 203 1.79 7.96 21.97
C ILE A 203 3.13 8.36 21.35
N PRO A 204 4.14 7.48 21.29
CA PRO A 204 5.39 7.76 20.61
C PRO A 204 5.19 7.91 19.10
N THR A 205 5.94 8.82 18.49
CA THR A 205 5.84 9.12 17.06
C THR A 205 7.11 8.72 16.31
N ILE A 206 6.94 8.43 15.03
CA ILE A 206 8.01 8.20 14.06
C ILE A 206 7.77 9.17 12.92
N SER A 207 8.76 10.01 12.64
CA SER A 207 8.67 11.00 11.57
C SER A 207 9.76 10.80 10.52
N PRO A 208 9.45 11.03 9.24
CA PRO A 208 10.43 11.01 8.16
C PRO A 208 11.66 11.84 8.47
N THR A 209 12.83 11.24 8.37
CA THR A 209 14.11 11.97 8.29
C THR A 209 14.59 12.03 6.83
N GLN A 210 15.72 12.69 6.59
CA GLN A 210 16.30 12.78 5.25
C GLN A 210 16.72 11.40 4.70
N ASN A 211 17.11 10.48 5.58
CA ASN A 211 17.61 9.16 5.23
C ASN A 211 16.61 8.04 5.54
N TRP A 212 15.31 8.36 5.46
CA TRP A 212 14.28 7.45 5.91
C TRP A 212 14.30 6.12 5.16
N SER A 213 14.45 5.04 5.92
CA SER A 213 14.59 3.68 5.41
C SER A 213 13.86 2.66 6.28
N SER A 214 13.67 1.46 5.72
CA SER A 214 13.17 0.28 6.44
C SER A 214 14.00 0.02 7.72
N GLN A 215 15.32 0.16 7.63
CA GLN A 215 16.25 0.00 8.74
C GLN A 215 16.00 1.01 9.87
N GLU A 216 15.75 2.28 9.56
CA GLU A 216 15.48 3.31 10.57
C GLU A 216 14.16 3.05 11.31
N ILE A 217 13.11 2.64 10.59
CA ILE A 217 11.84 2.22 11.21
C ILE A 217 12.09 1.05 12.15
N ALA A 218 12.81 0.02 11.70
CA ALA A 218 13.13 -1.16 12.51
C ALA A 218 13.95 -0.80 13.76
N TRP A 219 14.91 0.12 13.64
CA TRP A 219 15.69 0.62 14.78
C TRP A 219 14.83 1.34 15.81
N ILE A 220 13.92 2.22 15.39
CA ILE A 220 13.06 2.96 16.32
C ILE A 220 12.08 2.02 17.03
N LEU A 221 11.53 1.05 16.30
CA LEU A 221 10.58 0.09 16.88
C LEU A 221 11.25 -0.95 17.77
N PHE A 222 12.46 -1.39 17.41
CA PHE A 222 13.06 -2.59 17.97
C PHE A 222 14.54 -2.49 18.39
N GLY A 223 15.18 -1.33 18.31
CA GLY A 223 16.63 -1.17 18.56
C GLY A 223 17.07 -1.65 19.93
N GLU A 224 16.19 -1.54 20.93
CA GLU A 224 16.43 -2.02 22.30
C GLU A 224 16.42 -3.56 22.43
N TYR A 225 15.88 -4.28 21.44
CA TYR A 225 15.70 -5.73 21.45
C TYR A 225 16.79 -6.49 20.67
N GLY A 226 17.85 -5.79 20.21
CA GLY A 226 19.03 -6.43 19.62
C GLY A 226 18.80 -7.10 18.26
N ILE A 227 17.86 -6.58 17.47
CA ILE A 227 17.60 -7.08 16.10
C ILE A 227 18.78 -6.76 15.18
N ASP A 228 19.18 -7.73 14.35
CA ASP A 228 20.21 -7.53 13.34
C ASP A 228 19.71 -6.63 12.20
N LEU A 229 20.00 -5.34 12.34
CA LEU A 229 19.63 -4.30 11.38
C LEU A 229 20.27 -4.48 10.00
N ARG A 230 21.29 -5.32 9.84
CA ARG A 230 21.95 -5.57 8.54
C ARG A 230 21.06 -6.34 7.58
N ARG A 231 19.99 -6.96 8.10
CA ARG A 231 19.00 -7.71 7.31
C ARG A 231 17.91 -6.83 6.73
N PHE A 232 17.94 -5.53 7.04
CA PHE A 232 17.03 -4.54 6.49
C PHE A 232 17.77 -3.78 5.40
N GLU A 233 17.08 -3.49 4.31
CA GLU A 233 17.67 -2.72 3.22
C GLU A 233 17.92 -1.28 3.69
N ALA A 234 19.14 -0.80 3.43
CA ALA A 234 19.53 0.58 3.71
C ALA A 234 18.93 1.51 2.64
N TYR A 235 18.47 2.68 3.08
CA TYR A 235 18.09 3.86 2.29
C TYR A 235 17.44 3.64 0.90
N HIS A 236 16.14 3.95 0.77
CA HIS A 236 15.47 4.00 -0.53
C HIS A 236 15.18 5.46 -0.92
N ILE A 237 15.54 5.85 -2.15
CA ILE A 237 15.20 7.17 -2.69
C ILE A 237 13.67 7.24 -2.88
N SER A 238 12.97 8.02 -2.05
CA SER A 238 11.55 8.29 -2.28
C SER A 238 11.41 9.37 -3.36
N TYR A 239 10.73 9.04 -4.47
CA TYR A 239 10.39 10.02 -5.48
C TYR A 239 9.38 11.03 -4.92
N LYS A 240 9.80 12.30 -4.76
CA LYS A 240 8.89 13.42 -4.47
C LYS A 240 8.68 14.23 -5.75
N GLU A 241 7.42 14.44 -6.11
CA GLU A 241 7.07 15.31 -7.23
C GLU A 241 7.64 16.72 -6.98
N SER A 242 8.43 17.22 -7.91
CA SER A 242 9.31 18.39 -7.69
C SER A 242 8.56 19.72 -7.47
N ASN A 243 7.23 19.71 -7.53
CA ASN A 243 6.40 20.90 -7.34
C ASN A 243 6.14 21.27 -5.87
N SER A 244 6.48 20.41 -4.89
CA SER A 244 6.18 20.69 -3.48
C SER A 244 7.30 21.42 -2.70
N SER A 245 8.49 21.62 -3.27
CA SER A 245 9.66 22.08 -2.47
C SER A 245 10.64 22.98 -3.24
N LEU A 246 10.21 24.18 -3.65
CA LEU A 246 11.11 25.24 -4.11
C LEU A 246 11.68 26.03 -2.92
N LYS A 247 12.65 25.46 -2.20
CA LYS A 247 13.74 26.20 -1.53
C LYS A 247 14.98 25.31 -1.45
N LYS A 248 15.81 25.34 -2.48
CA LYS A 248 17.11 24.65 -2.49
C LYS A 248 18.16 25.61 -1.93
N GLN A 249 18.72 25.29 -0.76
CA GLN A 249 19.97 25.90 -0.30
C GLN A 249 21.16 25.27 -1.03
N PRO A 250 22.26 26.03 -1.23
CA PRO A 250 23.45 25.54 -1.93
C PRO A 250 24.26 24.58 -1.05
N SER A 251 24.66 23.45 -1.62
CA SER A 251 25.59 22.48 -1.03
C SER A 251 27.04 23.00 -1.08
N PRO A 252 27.87 22.74 -0.05
CA PRO A 252 29.28 23.07 -0.08
C PRO A 252 30.07 22.09 -0.97
N THR A 253 31.06 22.63 -1.67
CA THR A 253 32.10 21.91 -2.42
C THR A 253 32.97 21.10 -1.45
N MET A 254 33.15 19.80 -1.70
CA MET A 254 34.17 18.98 -1.03
C MET A 254 35.20 18.49 -2.05
N ASP A 255 36.46 18.56 -1.64
CA ASP A 255 37.69 18.35 -2.39
C ASP A 255 37.84 16.92 -2.95
N ASP A 256 38.42 16.88 -4.15
CA ASP A 256 39.11 15.73 -4.76
C ASP A 256 40.34 15.38 -3.92
N ASP A 257 40.34 14.20 -3.28
CA ASP A 257 41.51 13.32 -3.10
C ASP A 257 41.21 12.22 -2.06
N MET A 258 40.43 11.21 -2.46
CA MET A 258 40.36 9.95 -1.72
C MET A 258 40.53 8.75 -2.67
N MET A 259 41.63 8.03 -2.46
CA MET A 259 42.00 6.80 -3.16
C MET A 259 40.97 5.69 -2.84
N MET A 260 40.39 5.09 -3.88
CA MET A 260 39.44 3.98 -3.79
C MET A 260 40.18 2.66 -3.52
N VAL A 261 39.73 1.91 -2.51
CA VAL A 261 40.14 0.53 -2.24
C VAL A 261 39.14 -0.38 -2.97
N ASP A 262 39.64 -1.29 -3.80
CA ASP A 262 38.84 -2.29 -4.50
C ASP A 262 38.35 -3.36 -3.51
N ASP A 263 37.17 -3.18 -2.92
CA ASP A 263 36.46 -4.25 -2.23
C ASP A 263 35.54 -4.99 -3.21
N ASP A 264 36.03 -6.14 -3.66
CA ASP A 264 35.35 -7.09 -4.54
C ASP A 264 34.24 -7.80 -3.74
N HIS A 265 33.00 -7.28 -3.81
CA HIS A 265 31.80 -7.95 -3.30
C HIS A 265 30.80 -8.19 -4.44
N SER A 266 30.89 -9.35 -5.07
CA SER A 266 29.85 -9.87 -5.95
C SER A 266 28.61 -10.29 -5.13
N MET A 267 27.51 -9.53 -5.24
CA MET A 267 26.10 -10.01 -5.29
C MET A 267 25.12 -8.83 -5.09
N SER A 268 24.34 -8.54 -6.14
CA SER A 268 23.14 -7.68 -6.16
C SER A 268 23.31 -6.21 -5.73
N GLU A 269 24.09 -5.44 -6.49
CA GLU A 269 23.82 -4.01 -6.64
C GLU A 269 22.51 -3.85 -7.42
N VAL A 270 21.39 -3.81 -6.71
CA VAL A 270 20.19 -3.16 -7.23
C VAL A 270 20.56 -1.70 -7.35
N LEU A 271 20.98 -1.30 -8.55
CA LEU A 271 21.39 0.08 -8.86
C LEU A 271 20.34 1.04 -8.33
N ASP A 272 20.72 1.80 -7.30
CA ASP A 272 19.86 2.82 -6.71
C ASP A 272 19.36 3.74 -7.82
N PRO A 273 18.04 3.97 -7.91
CA PRO A 273 17.47 4.72 -9.01
C PRO A 273 17.83 6.20 -8.88
N SER A 274 18.94 6.56 -9.52
CA SER A 274 19.49 7.91 -9.58
C SER A 274 18.62 8.89 -10.39
N HIS A 275 17.58 8.39 -11.08
CA HIS A 275 16.78 9.14 -12.05
C HIS A 275 15.28 8.98 -11.80
N ALA A 276 14.52 10.07 -11.99
CA ALA A 276 13.06 10.08 -11.79
C ALA A 276 12.32 9.04 -12.65
N LEU A 277 12.78 8.83 -13.89
CA LEU A 277 12.23 7.81 -14.78
C LEU A 277 12.50 6.39 -14.27
N ASP A 278 13.63 6.14 -13.60
CA ASP A 278 13.94 4.81 -13.06
C ASP A 278 13.00 4.46 -11.92
N LEU A 279 12.79 5.42 -11.00
CA LEU A 279 11.81 5.30 -9.92
C LEU A 279 10.41 5.07 -10.48
N LEU A 280 9.99 5.88 -11.44
CA LEU A 280 8.68 5.70 -12.06
C LEU A 280 8.56 4.34 -12.73
N HIS A 281 9.59 3.89 -13.45
CA HIS A 281 9.59 2.60 -14.14
C HIS A 281 9.42 1.44 -13.17
N ILE A 282 10.15 1.44 -12.06
CA ILE A 282 10.01 0.43 -11.00
C ILE A 282 8.58 0.46 -10.43
N GLN A 283 8.03 1.64 -10.17
CA GLN A 283 6.66 1.78 -9.68
C GLN A 283 5.62 1.24 -10.68
N VAL A 284 5.84 1.44 -11.98
CA VAL A 284 4.99 0.91 -13.06
C VAL A 284 5.11 -0.62 -13.11
N ILE A 285 6.32 -1.17 -13.07
CA ILE A 285 6.58 -2.61 -13.00
C ILE A 285 5.79 -3.23 -11.87
N GLU A 286 5.96 -2.72 -10.65
CA GLU A 286 5.31 -3.29 -9.46
C GLU A 286 3.79 -3.18 -9.51
N HIS A 287 3.27 -2.00 -9.88
CA HIS A 287 1.84 -1.75 -9.91
C HIS A 287 1.14 -2.65 -10.93
N PHE A 288 1.59 -2.67 -12.17
CA PHE A 288 0.95 -3.47 -13.21
C PHE A 288 1.16 -4.96 -13.02
N THR A 289 2.32 -5.40 -12.51
CA THR A 289 2.51 -6.82 -12.17
C THR A 289 1.46 -7.28 -11.16
N ARG A 290 1.17 -6.48 -10.12
CA ARG A 290 0.12 -6.79 -9.15
C ARG A 290 -1.26 -6.86 -9.80
N LEU A 291 -1.63 -5.88 -10.62
CA LEU A 291 -2.92 -5.88 -11.34
C LEU A 291 -3.06 -7.11 -12.25
N PHE A 292 -1.98 -7.52 -12.92
CA PHE A 292 -2.01 -8.71 -13.77
C PHE A 292 -2.12 -10.01 -12.99
N VAL A 293 -1.46 -10.12 -11.82
CA VAL A 293 -1.66 -11.28 -10.92
C VAL A 293 -3.12 -11.37 -10.46
N GLU A 294 -3.75 -10.25 -10.11
CA GLU A 294 -5.18 -10.23 -9.74
C GLU A 294 -6.09 -10.59 -10.90
N LEU A 295 -5.78 -10.11 -12.11
CA LEU A 295 -6.48 -10.49 -13.33
C LEU A 295 -6.38 -12.00 -13.56
N VAL A 296 -5.16 -12.57 -13.50
CA VAL A 296 -4.93 -14.02 -13.63
C VAL A 296 -5.71 -14.80 -12.59
N ALA A 297 -5.70 -14.38 -11.33
CA ALA A 297 -6.46 -15.04 -10.26
C ALA A 297 -7.97 -15.09 -10.55
N ARG A 298 -8.50 -14.07 -11.25
CA ARG A 298 -9.93 -13.93 -11.56
C ARG A 298 -10.34 -14.70 -12.80
N VAL A 299 -9.53 -14.61 -13.86
CA VAL A 299 -9.82 -15.24 -15.16
C VAL A 299 -9.32 -16.67 -15.23
N GLY A 300 -8.37 -17.03 -14.37
CA GLY A 300 -7.84 -18.36 -14.29
C GLY A 300 -8.81 -19.32 -13.63
N GLY A 301 -9.10 -20.38 -14.35
CA GLY A 301 -9.99 -21.44 -13.89
C GLY A 301 -9.33 -22.37 -12.85
N PRO A 302 -9.90 -23.56 -12.65
CA PRO A 302 -9.34 -24.58 -11.75
C PRO A 302 -7.90 -24.96 -12.09
N GLU A 303 -7.49 -24.82 -13.34
CA GLU A 303 -6.15 -25.15 -13.85
C GLU A 303 -4.99 -24.39 -13.18
N ILE A 304 -5.18 -23.13 -12.78
CA ILE A 304 -4.15 -22.36 -12.06
C ILE A 304 -4.20 -22.63 -10.55
N HIS A 305 -5.34 -23.08 -10.02
CA HIS A 305 -5.59 -23.27 -8.59
C HIS A 305 -5.30 -24.70 -8.11
N ALA A 306 -5.54 -25.72 -8.94
CA ALA A 306 -5.39 -27.13 -8.58
C ALA A 306 -3.93 -27.61 -8.60
N ARG A 307 -3.05 -26.84 -9.24
CA ARG A 307 -1.69 -27.29 -9.60
C ARG A 307 -0.73 -27.42 -8.43
N GLY A 308 -1.05 -26.84 -7.29
CA GLY A 308 -0.25 -26.99 -6.06
C GLY A 308 -0.40 -28.35 -5.36
N LYS A 309 -1.34 -29.22 -5.78
CA LYS A 309 -1.67 -30.45 -5.04
C LYS A 309 -1.47 -31.77 -5.79
N THR A 310 -1.36 -31.78 -7.11
CA THR A 310 -1.20 -33.03 -7.88
C THR A 310 0.22 -33.14 -8.41
N ASP A 311 1.06 -33.82 -7.64
CA ASP A 311 2.41 -34.26 -8.00
C ASP A 311 2.37 -35.45 -8.97
N ASP A 312 1.56 -35.37 -10.02
CA ASP A 312 1.57 -36.38 -11.08
C ASP A 312 2.75 -36.08 -11.99
N GLY A 313 3.81 -36.88 -11.83
CA GLY A 313 5.13 -36.80 -12.46
C GLY A 313 5.18 -36.89 -13.98
N THR A 314 4.12 -36.50 -14.68
CA THR A 314 4.13 -36.25 -16.12
C THR A 314 5.10 -35.11 -16.42
N ALA A 315 6.26 -35.46 -16.98
CA ALA A 315 7.22 -34.50 -17.50
C ALA A 315 6.52 -33.58 -18.51
N ALA A 316 6.46 -32.28 -18.21
CA ALA A 316 5.88 -31.29 -19.10
C ALA A 316 6.63 -31.34 -20.45
N SER A 317 5.88 -31.31 -21.55
CA SER A 317 6.45 -31.25 -22.90
C SER A 317 7.43 -30.09 -23.01
N ARG A 318 8.56 -30.29 -23.71
CA ARG A 318 9.53 -29.22 -24.01
C ARG A 318 8.90 -28.04 -24.78
N TYR A 319 7.76 -28.27 -25.42
CA TYR A 319 7.01 -27.25 -26.18
C TYR A 319 5.83 -26.65 -25.39
N ALA A 320 5.63 -27.05 -24.13
CA ALA A 320 4.62 -26.44 -23.30
C ALA A 320 5.02 -24.98 -22.99
N PRO A 321 4.05 -24.05 -22.93
CA PRO A 321 4.28 -22.68 -22.47
C PRO A 321 5.07 -22.63 -21.16
N ARG A 322 5.83 -21.55 -20.92
CA ARG A 322 6.70 -21.46 -19.73
C ARG A 322 5.88 -21.48 -18.45
N TRP A 323 4.74 -20.81 -18.44
CA TRP A 323 3.79 -20.88 -17.32
C TRP A 323 3.27 -22.31 -17.06
N GLN A 324 3.13 -23.14 -18.10
CA GLN A 324 2.82 -24.56 -17.95
C GLN A 324 4.02 -25.37 -17.46
N SER A 325 5.25 -24.98 -17.75
CA SER A 325 6.42 -25.68 -17.20
C SER A 325 6.71 -25.26 -15.76
N ASN A 326 6.22 -24.09 -15.34
CA ASN A 326 6.42 -23.55 -14.00
C ASN A 326 5.52 -24.26 -12.97
N ARG A 327 6.14 -24.93 -12.00
CA ARG A 327 5.44 -25.58 -10.88
C ARG A 327 5.07 -24.61 -9.76
N ARG A 328 5.48 -23.34 -9.86
CA ARG A 328 5.21 -22.32 -8.85
C ARG A 328 3.75 -21.87 -8.88
N HIS A 329 3.26 -21.43 -7.72
CA HIS A 329 1.95 -20.81 -7.61
C HIS A 329 1.90 -19.53 -8.47
N TYR A 330 0.73 -19.18 -9.02
CA TYR A 330 0.61 -18.05 -9.95
C TYR A 330 0.99 -16.69 -9.33
N SER A 331 0.94 -16.58 -8.01
CA SER A 331 1.42 -15.39 -7.28
C SER A 331 2.93 -15.19 -7.34
N GLU A 332 3.68 -16.22 -7.72
CA GLU A 332 5.15 -16.21 -7.85
C GLU A 332 5.61 -16.20 -9.31
N TRP A 333 4.67 -16.11 -10.24
CA TRP A 333 4.98 -16.05 -11.66
C TRP A 333 5.67 -14.73 -12.01
N THR A 334 6.60 -14.81 -12.97
CA THR A 334 7.20 -13.61 -13.55
C THR A 334 6.17 -12.89 -14.43
N ILE A 335 6.40 -11.61 -14.71
CA ILE A 335 5.52 -10.88 -15.63
C ILE A 335 5.44 -11.53 -17.02
N SER A 336 6.56 -12.11 -17.47
CA SER A 336 6.65 -12.89 -18.71
C SER A 336 5.73 -14.12 -18.68
N ASP A 337 5.73 -14.88 -17.58
CA ASP A 337 4.84 -16.05 -17.41
C ASP A 337 3.35 -15.62 -17.38
N ILE A 338 3.06 -14.52 -16.67
CA ILE A 338 1.70 -13.97 -16.54
C ILE A 338 1.17 -13.52 -17.90
N LEU A 339 1.94 -12.74 -18.66
CA LEU A 339 1.53 -12.25 -19.96
C LEU A 339 1.47 -13.35 -21.02
N GLU A 340 2.34 -14.36 -20.94
CA GLU A 340 2.24 -15.56 -21.80
C GLU A 340 0.92 -16.30 -21.53
N TYR A 341 0.55 -16.52 -20.26
CA TYR A 341 -0.73 -17.13 -19.89
C TYR A 341 -1.93 -16.33 -20.40
N LEU A 342 -1.94 -15.01 -20.17
CA LEU A 342 -3.03 -14.15 -20.63
C LEU A 342 -3.13 -14.14 -22.16
N ASN A 343 -1.99 -14.12 -22.86
CA ASN A 343 -1.97 -14.11 -24.32
C ASN A 343 -2.42 -15.46 -24.94
N ASP A 344 -2.17 -16.58 -24.27
CA ASP A 344 -2.70 -17.91 -24.65
C ASP A 344 -4.24 -17.94 -24.59
N LYS A 345 -4.83 -17.30 -23.57
CA LYS A 345 -6.29 -17.22 -23.41
C LYS A 345 -6.95 -16.21 -24.33
N LYS A 346 -6.34 -15.02 -24.46
CA LYS A 346 -6.86 -13.94 -25.31
C LYS A 346 -5.68 -13.21 -25.96
N PRO A 347 -5.37 -13.54 -27.23
CA PRO A 347 -4.23 -12.96 -27.93
C PRO A 347 -4.33 -11.44 -28.05
N VAL A 348 -3.24 -10.74 -27.71
CA VAL A 348 -3.09 -9.29 -27.84
C VAL A 348 -1.94 -9.00 -28.82
N PRO A 349 -2.06 -7.99 -29.70
CA PRO A 349 -0.99 -7.63 -30.62
C PRO A 349 0.33 -7.33 -29.90
N VAL A 350 1.41 -7.95 -30.36
CA VAL A 350 2.76 -7.73 -29.84
C VAL A 350 3.24 -6.31 -30.17
N THR A 351 3.84 -5.65 -29.19
CA THR A 351 4.44 -4.31 -29.33
C THR A 351 5.97 -4.38 -29.40
N SER A 352 6.60 -3.29 -29.84
CA SER A 352 8.05 -3.11 -29.82
C SER A 352 8.40 -1.76 -29.17
N PRO A 353 8.87 -1.74 -27.91
CA PRO A 353 9.25 -2.90 -27.10
C PRO A 353 8.07 -3.75 -26.67
N ARG A 354 8.35 -5.03 -26.38
CA ARG A 354 7.33 -5.93 -25.84
C ARG A 354 7.00 -5.53 -24.41
N VAL A 355 5.72 -5.63 -24.04
CA VAL A 355 5.22 -5.23 -22.71
C VAL A 355 5.86 -6.05 -21.59
N ASP A 356 6.11 -7.33 -21.80
CA ASP A 356 6.79 -8.19 -20.82
C ASP A 356 8.22 -7.71 -20.55
N VAL A 357 9.00 -7.41 -21.60
CA VAL A 357 10.36 -6.88 -21.47
C VAL A 357 10.38 -5.51 -20.79
N PHE A 358 9.42 -4.65 -21.10
CA PHE A 358 9.28 -3.35 -20.45
C PHE A 358 8.97 -3.51 -18.96
N LEU A 359 8.05 -4.41 -18.60
CA LEU A 359 7.69 -4.66 -17.21
C LEU A 359 8.65 -5.56 -16.44
N SER A 360 9.74 -6.03 -17.04
CA SER A 360 10.77 -6.81 -16.36
C SER A 360 11.72 -5.90 -15.57
N LYS A 361 12.16 -6.36 -14.40
CA LYS A 361 13.13 -5.60 -13.58
C LYS A 361 14.41 -5.31 -14.40
N PRO A 362 15.05 -4.14 -14.23
CA PRO A 362 16.27 -3.81 -14.96
C PRO A 362 17.31 -4.93 -14.87
N TYR A 363 17.91 -5.31 -16.00
CA TYR A 363 18.94 -6.36 -16.10
C TYR A 363 18.53 -7.77 -15.68
N SER A 364 17.25 -8.02 -15.36
CA SER A 364 16.76 -9.36 -15.02
C SER A 364 16.56 -10.25 -16.25
N GLU A 365 16.23 -9.65 -17.40
CA GLU A 365 15.97 -10.35 -18.65
C GLU A 365 16.66 -9.65 -19.83
N ARG A 366 16.88 -10.40 -20.91
CA ARG A 366 17.49 -9.85 -22.13
C ARG A 366 16.62 -8.73 -22.70
N GLY A 367 17.16 -7.52 -22.68
CA GLY A 367 16.49 -6.33 -23.20
C GLY A 367 15.71 -5.54 -22.14
N ALA A 368 15.63 -6.01 -20.89
CA ALA A 368 15.13 -5.21 -19.78
C ALA A 368 16.15 -4.11 -19.46
N ARG A 369 15.67 -2.87 -19.31
CA ARG A 369 16.50 -1.67 -19.14
C ARG A 369 16.01 -0.81 -17.98
N ARG A 370 16.82 0.15 -17.54
CA ARG A 370 16.40 1.17 -16.57
C ARG A 370 15.36 2.09 -17.21
N GLY A 371 14.59 2.79 -16.38
CA GLY A 371 13.55 3.70 -16.85
C GLY A 371 14.05 4.82 -17.75
N GLN A 372 15.25 5.36 -17.46
CA GLN A 372 15.92 6.40 -18.24
C GLN A 372 16.50 5.90 -19.58
N ASP A 373 16.75 4.58 -19.69
CA ASP A 373 17.31 3.97 -20.90
C ASP A 373 16.24 3.68 -21.96
N TRP A 374 14.96 3.80 -21.58
CA TRP A 374 13.82 3.71 -22.47
C TRP A 374 13.56 5.08 -23.12
N ALA A 375 13.50 5.11 -24.45
CA ALA A 375 13.12 6.33 -25.15
C ALA A 375 11.66 6.70 -24.81
N ARG A 376 11.29 7.98 -24.89
CA ARG A 376 9.90 8.41 -24.70
C ARG A 376 8.91 7.62 -25.58
N ARG A 377 9.29 7.37 -26.83
CA ARG A 377 8.48 6.55 -27.75
C ARG A 377 8.32 5.10 -27.26
N ASP A 378 9.34 4.53 -26.64
CA ASP A 378 9.28 3.17 -26.08
C ASP A 378 8.29 3.10 -24.92
N TRP A 379 8.29 4.12 -24.04
CA TRP A 379 7.27 4.30 -23.00
C TRP A 379 5.87 4.38 -23.59
N GLU A 380 5.64 5.27 -24.57
CA GLU A 380 4.33 5.42 -25.22
C GLU A 380 3.85 4.11 -25.85
N VAL A 381 4.74 3.36 -26.51
CA VAL A 381 4.41 2.07 -27.12
C VAL A 381 4.10 1.01 -26.06
N ALA A 382 4.88 0.95 -24.97
CA ALA A 382 4.65 0.00 -23.89
C ALA A 382 3.33 0.28 -23.14
N LEU A 383 3.06 1.55 -22.80
CA LEU A 383 1.80 1.97 -22.18
C LEU A 383 0.60 1.73 -23.11
N GLY A 384 0.76 1.98 -24.42
CA GLY A 384 -0.24 1.63 -25.42
C GLY A 384 -0.46 0.11 -25.52
N GLY A 385 0.58 -0.70 -25.32
CA GLY A 385 0.48 -2.15 -25.18
C GLY A 385 -0.33 -2.56 -23.95
N LEU A 386 -0.05 -1.96 -22.79
CA LEU A 386 -0.83 -2.18 -21.57
C LEU A 386 -2.30 -1.80 -21.75
N ALA A 387 -2.57 -0.68 -22.43
CA ALA A 387 -3.94 -0.25 -22.74
C ALA A 387 -4.68 -1.30 -23.56
N LYS A 388 -4.04 -1.86 -24.61
CA LYS A 388 -4.62 -2.94 -25.42
C LYS A 388 -4.91 -4.19 -24.61
N ILE A 389 -4.05 -4.54 -23.63
CA ILE A 389 -4.31 -5.67 -22.73
C ILE A 389 -5.52 -5.36 -21.84
N GLY A 390 -5.57 -4.18 -21.22
CA GLY A 390 -6.72 -3.73 -20.44
C GLY A 390 -8.01 -3.69 -21.26
N ASP A 391 -7.92 -3.30 -22.52
CA ASP A 391 -9.05 -3.30 -23.45
C ASP A 391 -9.52 -4.70 -23.80
N ALA A 392 -8.58 -5.59 -24.15
CA ALA A 392 -8.87 -6.97 -24.46
C ALA A 392 -9.53 -7.67 -23.27
N TRP A 393 -9.07 -7.45 -22.04
CA TRP A 393 -9.63 -8.12 -20.86
C TRP A 393 -10.80 -7.39 -20.21
N GLU A 394 -11.23 -6.26 -20.79
CA GLU A 394 -12.23 -5.38 -20.19
C GLU A 394 -11.92 -5.01 -18.74
N GLU A 395 -10.62 -4.84 -18.43
CA GLU A 395 -10.13 -4.65 -17.08
C GLU A 395 -10.13 -3.16 -16.71
N PRO A 396 -11.08 -2.70 -15.87
CA PRO A 396 -11.19 -1.28 -15.54
C PRO A 396 -9.97 -0.79 -14.75
N SER A 397 -9.43 -1.63 -13.86
CA SER A 397 -8.29 -1.28 -13.00
C SER A 397 -7.05 -0.85 -13.79
N ILE A 398 -6.73 -1.57 -14.88
CA ILE A 398 -5.62 -1.29 -15.79
C ILE A 398 -5.90 0.01 -16.56
N ARG A 399 -7.09 0.15 -17.16
CA ARG A 399 -7.46 1.34 -17.94
C ARG A 399 -7.44 2.61 -17.09
N GLU A 400 -8.01 2.55 -15.89
CA GLU A 400 -8.01 3.67 -14.94
C GLU A 400 -6.58 4.05 -14.56
N SER A 401 -5.76 3.07 -14.18
CA SER A 401 -4.35 3.29 -13.79
C SER A 401 -3.54 3.94 -14.90
N LEU A 402 -3.70 3.50 -16.15
CA LEU A 402 -2.98 4.05 -17.31
C LEU A 402 -3.32 5.52 -17.57
N ARG A 403 -4.60 5.91 -17.44
CA ARG A 403 -5.01 7.32 -17.67
C ARG A 403 -4.33 8.30 -16.71
N VAL A 404 -4.14 7.90 -15.46
CA VAL A 404 -3.46 8.73 -14.46
C VAL A 404 -1.95 8.66 -14.62
N LEU A 405 -1.42 7.47 -14.93
CA LEU A 405 -0.01 7.31 -15.20
C LEU A 405 0.45 8.16 -16.39
N ASP A 406 -0.34 8.24 -17.46
CA ASP A 406 0.00 8.98 -18.68
C ASP A 406 0.32 10.45 -18.38
N ARG A 407 -0.55 11.12 -17.61
CA ARG A 407 -0.32 12.50 -17.15
C ARG A 407 0.95 12.64 -16.32
N HIS A 408 1.23 11.64 -15.48
CA HIS A 408 2.41 11.65 -14.62
C HIS A 408 3.70 11.45 -15.43
N VAL A 409 3.69 10.53 -16.39
CA VAL A 409 4.78 10.28 -17.33
C VAL A 409 5.09 11.55 -18.14
N GLU A 410 4.06 12.20 -18.68
CA GLU A 410 4.20 13.48 -19.39
C GLU A 410 4.83 14.57 -18.50
N GLY A 411 4.40 14.67 -17.24
CA GLY A 411 4.96 15.59 -16.25
C GLY A 411 6.45 15.33 -16.03
N ILE A 412 6.86 14.07 -15.84
CA ILE A 412 8.27 13.72 -15.65
C ILE A 412 9.09 14.07 -16.90
N PHE A 413 8.62 13.70 -18.10
CA PHE A 413 9.31 14.02 -19.36
C PHE A 413 9.39 15.53 -19.66
N ALA A 414 8.46 16.34 -19.15
CA ALA A 414 8.52 17.79 -19.27
C ALA A 414 9.57 18.45 -18.34
N THR A 415 9.98 17.75 -17.27
CA THR A 415 11.02 18.25 -16.37
C THR A 415 12.37 18.31 -17.09
N LYS A 416 13.16 19.37 -16.86
CA LYS A 416 14.51 19.49 -17.43
C LYS A 416 15.44 18.42 -16.82
N MET A 417 15.56 17.28 -17.50
CA MET A 417 16.42 16.18 -17.08
C MET A 417 17.89 16.57 -17.25
N ARG A 418 18.74 16.12 -16.31
CA ARG A 418 20.20 16.21 -16.53
C ARG A 418 20.53 15.28 -17.70
N PRO A 419 21.35 15.71 -18.67
CA PRO A 419 21.78 14.80 -19.73
C PRO A 419 22.46 13.59 -19.09
N THR A 420 21.89 12.42 -19.34
CA THR A 420 22.52 11.14 -19.04
C THR A 420 23.72 11.03 -19.97
N GLY A 421 24.93 11.11 -19.42
CA GLY A 421 26.15 10.93 -20.20
C GLY A 421 26.13 9.56 -20.88
N ILE A 422 26.33 9.55 -22.20
CA ILE A 422 26.71 8.37 -22.98
C ILE A 422 28.23 8.40 -23.09
#